data_AF-A0A5D2ZV04-F1
#
_entry.id   AF-A0A5D2ZV04-F1
#
_cell.length_a   1.000
_cell.length_b   1.000
_cell.length_c   1.000
_cell.angle_alpha   90.00
_cell.angle_beta   90.00
_cell.angle_gamma   90.00
#
_symmetry.space_group_name_H-M   'P 1'
#
loop_
_entity.id
_entity.type
_entity.pdbx_description
1 polymer ?
#
loop_
_entity_poly.entity_id
_entity_poly.type
_entity_poly.pdbx_seq_one_letter_code
_entity_poly.pdbx_strand_id
1 'polypeptide(L)'
;MRAAICDMVTVARLLNLTLVVPELDKKSFWADPSDFEDIFDVRHFIDSLRDEVRIVRRLPKRFSSKYGFEAFQMPPVSWSNEKYYLEQILPLFSKHKVVHFNRTDTRLANNGIPLSLQKLRCRVNFQGLKFTPQIETLGHKLVHILQEKGPVVALHLRYEMDMLAFSGCTHGCTVEEAEELKRLRYAFPWWREKEIVSEERRQQGLCPLTPEEATLVLQALGFTKETQIYIASGEIYGSERRLAPLRAAFPRIVSL
;
A
#
# COMPACT_ATOMS: atom_id res chain seq x y z
N MET A 1 0.08 -1.51 2.37
CA MET A 1 -0.67 -1.35 3.64
C MET A 1 -1.99 -2.12 3.64
N ARG A 2 -3.03 -1.71 2.88
CA ARG A 2 -4.37 -2.37 2.92
C ARG A 2 -4.35 -3.87 2.63
N ALA A 3 -3.70 -4.29 1.54
CA ALA A 3 -3.62 -5.70 1.16
C ALA A 3 -3.00 -6.58 2.25
N ALA A 4 -1.93 -6.11 2.90
CA ALA A 4 -1.30 -6.79 4.02
C ALA A 4 -2.25 -6.96 5.22
N ILE A 5 -3.03 -5.92 5.56
CA ILE A 5 -4.05 -6.01 6.60
C ILE A 5 -5.12 -7.04 6.23
N CYS A 6 -5.56 -7.06 4.98
CA CYS A 6 -6.54 -8.02 4.48
C CYS A 6 -6.03 -9.46 4.59
N ASP A 7 -4.77 -9.69 4.21
CA ASP A 7 -4.11 -10.99 4.36
C ASP A 7 -4.07 -11.42 5.83
N MET A 8 -3.66 -10.53 6.74
CA MET A 8 -3.52 -10.89 8.16
C MET A 8 -4.86 -11.12 8.86
N VAL A 9 -5.92 -10.37 8.50
CA VAL A 9 -7.28 -10.68 8.95
C VAL A 9 -7.71 -12.05 8.47
N THR A 10 -7.42 -12.38 7.22
CA THR A 10 -7.78 -13.66 6.61
C THR A 10 -7.02 -14.83 7.25
N VAL A 11 -5.73 -14.64 7.54
CA VAL A 11 -4.91 -15.60 8.28
C VAL A 11 -5.43 -15.79 9.70
N ALA A 12 -5.81 -14.71 10.40
CA ALA A 12 -6.42 -14.82 11.72
C ALA A 12 -7.74 -15.61 11.68
N ARG A 13 -8.58 -15.40 10.65
CA ARG A 13 -9.79 -16.20 10.41
C ARG A 13 -9.49 -17.67 10.15
N LEU A 14 -8.54 -17.95 9.26
CA LEU A 14 -8.12 -19.31 8.86
C LEU A 14 -7.65 -20.11 10.08
N LEU A 15 -6.87 -19.48 10.95
CA LEU A 15 -6.27 -20.10 12.12
C LEU A 15 -7.14 -20.02 13.38
N ASN A 16 -8.34 -19.44 13.29
CA ASN A 16 -9.24 -19.17 14.42
C ASN A 16 -8.55 -18.42 15.58
N LEU A 17 -7.78 -17.38 15.24
CA LEU A 17 -7.01 -16.57 16.18
C LEU A 17 -7.70 -15.24 16.48
N THR A 18 -7.30 -14.61 17.58
CA THR A 18 -7.64 -13.22 17.86
C THR A 18 -6.61 -12.30 17.21
N LEU A 19 -7.08 -11.36 16.40
CA LEU A 19 -6.26 -10.31 15.82
C LEU A 19 -6.18 -9.11 16.77
N VAL A 20 -4.99 -8.57 17.00
CA VAL A 20 -4.83 -7.24 17.59
C VAL A 20 -4.84 -6.22 16.46
N VAL A 21 -5.49 -5.06 16.64
CA VAL A 21 -5.48 -3.97 15.65
C VAL A 21 -4.05 -3.74 15.15
N PRO A 22 -3.81 -3.75 13.83
CA PRO A 22 -2.45 -3.71 13.27
C PRO A 22 -1.69 -2.44 13.66
N GLU A 23 -0.37 -2.58 13.75
CA GLU A 23 0.55 -1.44 13.80
C GLU A 23 1.00 -1.09 12.37
N LEU A 24 1.11 0.20 12.08
CA LEU A 24 1.62 0.69 10.80
C LEU A 24 3.14 0.86 10.87
N ASP A 25 3.82 0.58 9.75
CA ASP A 25 5.28 0.67 9.69
C ASP A 25 5.75 2.13 9.61
N LYS A 26 6.39 2.59 10.69
CA LYS A 26 6.96 3.95 10.81
C LYS A 26 8.42 4.04 10.39
N LYS A 27 9.04 2.91 9.98
CA LYS A 27 10.47 2.83 9.62
C LYS A 27 10.71 2.68 8.11
N SER A 28 9.64 2.66 7.32
CA SER A 28 9.71 2.61 5.86
C SER A 28 10.25 3.93 5.26
N PHE A 29 10.47 3.95 3.94
CA PHE A 29 10.96 5.12 3.20
C PHE A 29 10.19 6.42 3.54
N TRP A 30 8.87 6.32 3.70
CA TRP A 30 8.00 7.47 3.94
C TRP A 30 8.04 7.97 5.39
N ALA A 31 8.56 7.15 6.32
CA ALA A 31 8.69 7.47 7.75
C ALA A 31 7.43 8.09 8.39
N ASP A 32 6.25 7.68 7.91
CA ASP A 32 4.97 8.22 8.36
C ASP A 32 4.73 7.86 9.83
N PRO A 33 4.53 8.85 10.72
CA PRO A 33 4.35 8.60 12.15
C PRO A 33 2.94 8.10 12.51
N SER A 34 1.99 8.12 11.58
CA SER A 34 0.57 7.83 11.81
C SER A 34 0.37 6.42 12.35
N ASP A 35 -0.51 6.31 13.33
CA ASP A 35 -1.03 5.04 13.83
C ASP A 35 -2.25 4.59 13.01
N PHE A 36 -2.64 3.33 13.19
CA PHE A 36 -3.81 2.78 12.51
C PHE A 36 -5.07 3.62 12.76
N GLU A 37 -5.22 4.16 13.98
CA GLU A 37 -6.38 4.96 14.39
C GLU A 37 -6.39 6.39 13.87
N ASP A 38 -5.27 6.89 13.37
CA ASP A 38 -5.21 8.18 12.67
C ASP A 38 -5.78 8.07 11.25
N ILE A 39 -5.60 6.89 10.62
CA ILE A 39 -6.00 6.64 9.24
C ILE A 39 -7.37 5.96 9.14
N PHE A 40 -7.62 4.93 9.95
CA PHE A 40 -8.82 4.08 9.84
C PHE A 40 -9.68 4.17 11.10
N ASP A 41 -11.01 4.09 10.91
CA ASP A 41 -11.95 3.98 12.03
C ASP A 41 -11.85 2.60 12.68
N VAL A 42 -11.15 2.54 13.81
CA VAL A 42 -10.92 1.31 14.58
C VAL A 42 -12.21 0.66 15.05
N ARG A 43 -13.22 1.45 15.46
CA ARG A 43 -14.49 0.88 15.95
C ARG A 43 -15.22 0.21 14.80
N HIS A 44 -15.35 0.91 13.68
CA HIS A 44 -15.93 0.34 12.46
C HIS A 44 -15.18 -0.91 11.99
N PHE A 45 -13.84 -0.89 12.00
CA PHE A 45 -13.03 -2.05 11.62
C PHE A 45 -13.30 -3.28 12.50
N ILE A 46 -13.40 -3.11 13.82
CA ILE A 46 -13.71 -4.19 14.75
C ILE A 46 -15.17 -4.67 14.57
N ASP A 47 -16.12 -3.74 14.54
CA ASP A 47 -17.54 -4.07 14.54
C ASP A 47 -17.99 -4.70 13.22
N SER A 48 -17.49 -4.22 12.08
CA SER A 48 -17.84 -4.75 10.75
C SER A 48 -17.29 -6.14 10.47
N LEU A 49 -16.29 -6.59 11.24
CA LEU A 49 -15.63 -7.90 11.09
C LEU A 49 -15.91 -8.86 12.25
N ARG A 50 -16.74 -8.45 13.23
CA ARG A 50 -16.95 -9.17 14.50
C ARG A 50 -17.46 -10.60 14.34
N ASP A 51 -18.25 -10.86 13.30
CA ASP A 51 -18.85 -12.17 13.02
C ASP A 51 -17.92 -13.07 12.21
N GLU A 52 -16.80 -12.53 11.72
CA GLU A 52 -15.78 -13.25 10.95
C GLU A 52 -14.56 -13.54 11.80
N VAL A 53 -13.98 -12.51 12.44
CA VAL A 53 -12.76 -12.63 13.23
C VAL A 53 -12.87 -11.83 14.53
N ARG A 54 -12.35 -12.39 15.62
CA ARG A 54 -12.24 -11.65 16.87
C ARG A 54 -11.09 -10.66 16.78
N ILE A 55 -11.40 -9.36 16.82
CA ILE A 55 -10.42 -8.29 16.82
C ILE A 55 -10.43 -7.57 18.16
N VAL A 56 -9.25 -7.32 18.74
CA VAL A 56 -9.10 -6.53 19.98
C VAL A 56 -8.25 -5.29 19.70
N ARG A 57 -8.61 -4.16 20.32
CA ARG A 57 -7.88 -2.90 20.10
C ARG A 57 -6.45 -2.93 20.59
N ARG A 58 -6.20 -3.59 21.73
CA ARG A 58 -4.88 -3.67 22.37
C ARG A 58 -4.65 -5.05 22.93
N LEU A 59 -3.39 -5.42 23.02
CA LEU A 59 -2.98 -6.67 23.65
C LEU A 59 -3.38 -6.66 25.14
N PRO A 60 -3.98 -7.75 25.68
CA PRO A 60 -4.34 -7.83 27.09
C PRO A 60 -3.14 -7.57 28.02
N LYS A 61 -3.36 -6.90 29.15
CA LYS A 61 -2.29 -6.48 30.09
C LYS A 61 -1.34 -7.63 30.49
N ARG A 62 -1.86 -8.85 30.67
CA ARG A 62 -1.07 -10.05 31.01
C ARG A 62 0.00 -10.43 29.97
N PHE A 63 -0.12 -9.93 28.74
CA PHE A 63 0.83 -10.15 27.65
C PHE A 63 1.62 -8.87 27.31
N SER A 64 1.63 -7.87 28.19
CA SER A 64 2.42 -6.66 27.98
C SER A 64 3.86 -6.85 28.46
N SER A 65 4.80 -6.20 27.76
CA SER A 65 6.23 -6.11 28.16
C SER A 65 6.43 -5.61 29.59
N LYS A 66 5.52 -4.76 30.09
CA LYS A 66 5.54 -4.30 31.49
C LYS A 66 5.43 -5.45 32.51
N TYR A 67 4.85 -6.58 32.12
CA TYR A 67 4.75 -7.78 32.94
C TYR A 67 5.78 -8.86 32.55
N GLY A 68 6.85 -8.48 31.84
CA GLY A 68 7.92 -9.38 31.42
C GLY A 68 7.57 -10.30 30.25
N PHE A 69 6.47 -10.05 29.54
CA PHE A 69 6.08 -10.84 28.38
C PHE A 69 6.69 -10.27 27.09
N GLU A 70 7.34 -11.13 26.30
CA GLU A 70 7.91 -10.78 25.00
C GLU A 70 7.17 -11.56 23.89
N ALA A 71 6.59 -10.83 22.94
CA ALA A 71 5.93 -11.44 21.79
C ALA A 71 6.96 -12.03 20.82
N PHE A 72 6.68 -13.22 20.27
CA PHE A 72 7.57 -13.81 19.28
C PHE A 72 7.44 -13.07 17.95
N GLN A 73 8.51 -12.42 17.51
CA GLN A 73 8.50 -11.63 16.28
C GLN A 73 9.04 -12.44 15.10
N MET A 74 8.32 -12.47 13.98
CA MET A 74 8.82 -13.13 12.76
C MET A 74 8.19 -12.56 11.48
N PRO A 75 8.91 -12.57 10.35
CA PRO A 75 8.31 -12.31 9.04
C PRO A 75 7.72 -13.61 8.45
N PRO A 76 6.44 -13.63 8.05
CA PRO A 76 5.90 -14.76 7.30
C PRO A 76 6.59 -14.90 5.94
N VAL A 77 6.59 -16.12 5.38
CA VAL A 77 7.11 -16.37 4.03
C VAL A 77 6.18 -15.75 2.99
N SER A 78 6.73 -15.08 1.98
CA SER A 78 5.94 -14.45 0.90
C SER A 78 5.14 -15.48 0.11
N TRP A 79 3.94 -15.10 -0.33
CA TRP A 79 3.07 -15.91 -1.20
C TRP A 79 2.73 -17.30 -0.64
N SER A 80 2.60 -17.41 0.68
CA SER A 80 2.38 -18.69 1.34
C SER A 80 0.93 -19.15 1.24
N ASN A 81 0.73 -20.46 1.11
CA ASN A 81 -0.59 -21.09 1.06
C ASN A 81 -1.11 -21.45 2.46
N GLU A 82 -2.33 -22.00 2.53
CA GLU A 82 -2.94 -22.41 3.79
C GLU A 82 -2.13 -23.45 4.56
N LYS A 83 -1.49 -24.39 3.84
CA LYS A 83 -0.67 -25.45 4.47
C LYS A 83 0.48 -24.86 5.29
N TYR A 84 1.15 -23.83 4.78
CA TYR A 84 2.18 -23.11 5.54
C TYR A 84 1.62 -22.54 6.85
N TYR A 85 0.46 -21.90 6.79
CA TYR A 85 -0.14 -21.30 7.98
C TYR A 85 -0.63 -22.35 8.99
N LEU A 86 -1.26 -23.43 8.52
CA LEU A 86 -1.79 -24.48 9.37
C LEU A 86 -0.69 -25.34 10.01
N GLU A 87 0.36 -25.68 9.26
CA GLU A 87 1.38 -26.63 9.71
C GLU A 87 2.60 -25.96 10.34
N GLN A 88 2.98 -24.75 9.91
CA GLN A 88 4.19 -24.08 10.41
C GLN A 88 3.88 -22.93 11.36
N ILE A 89 2.84 -22.14 11.07
CA ILE A 89 2.53 -20.94 11.84
C ILE A 89 1.64 -21.23 13.05
N LEU A 90 0.56 -22.01 12.88
CA LEU A 90 -0.36 -22.33 13.97
C LEU A 90 0.34 -22.94 15.20
N PRO A 91 1.31 -23.88 15.07
CA PRO A 91 2.03 -24.41 16.23
C PRO A 91 2.79 -23.35 17.05
N LEU A 92 3.20 -22.24 16.44
CA LEU A 92 3.91 -21.16 17.14
C LEU A 92 3.01 -20.45 18.15
N PHE A 93 1.70 -20.36 17.89
CA PHE A 93 0.75 -19.76 18.83
C PHE A 93 0.55 -20.62 20.09
N SER A 94 0.66 -21.95 19.97
CA SER A 94 0.65 -22.86 21.12
C SER A 94 1.86 -22.63 22.03
N LYS A 95 3.04 -22.37 21.43
CA LYS A 95 4.31 -22.15 22.13
C LYS A 95 4.45 -20.74 22.71
N HIS A 96 4.19 -19.70 21.92
CA HIS A 96 4.51 -18.31 22.27
C HIS A 96 3.30 -17.49 22.74
N LYS A 97 2.07 -17.98 22.57
CA LYS A 97 0.78 -17.30 22.88
C LYS A 97 0.49 -16.03 22.06
N VAL A 98 1.51 -15.20 21.81
CA VAL A 98 1.43 -14.00 20.98
C VAL A 98 2.56 -14.04 19.96
N VAL A 99 2.18 -13.94 18.69
CA VAL A 99 3.12 -13.84 17.57
C VAL A 99 2.92 -12.49 16.90
N HIS A 100 3.97 -11.71 16.81
CA HIS A 100 4.00 -10.44 16.11
C HIS A 100 4.59 -10.65 14.71
N PHE A 101 3.72 -10.68 13.70
CA PHE A 101 4.19 -10.70 12.32
C PHE A 101 4.71 -9.33 11.90
N ASN A 102 5.99 -9.25 11.59
CA ASN A 102 6.57 -8.07 10.95
C ASN A 102 6.59 -8.25 9.43
N ARG A 103 6.63 -7.13 8.68
CA ARG A 103 6.73 -7.13 7.21
C ARG A 103 5.66 -8.01 6.55
N THR A 104 4.39 -7.70 6.73
CA THR A 104 3.26 -8.54 6.30
C THR A 104 2.82 -8.31 4.85
N ASP A 105 3.66 -7.68 4.03
CA ASP A 105 3.44 -7.48 2.60
C ASP A 105 3.45 -8.81 1.82
N THR A 106 2.38 -9.07 1.05
CA THR A 106 2.27 -10.21 0.12
C THR A 106 2.55 -11.58 0.76
N ARG A 107 1.96 -11.85 1.94
CA ARG A 107 2.26 -13.07 2.70
C ARG A 107 1.29 -14.22 2.43
N LEU A 108 0.09 -13.91 1.99
CA LEU A 108 -0.91 -14.90 1.61
C LEU A 108 -0.96 -15.05 0.08
N ALA A 109 -0.97 -16.28 -0.41
CA ALA A 109 -1.08 -16.57 -1.83
C ALA A 109 -2.36 -15.97 -2.44
N ASN A 110 -2.31 -15.53 -3.69
CA ASN A 110 -3.52 -15.05 -4.37
C ASN A 110 -4.41 -16.18 -4.87
N ASN A 111 -3.83 -17.33 -5.19
CA ASN A 111 -4.52 -18.49 -5.75
C ASN A 111 -4.49 -19.66 -4.77
N GLY A 112 -5.39 -20.62 -4.96
CA GLY A 112 -5.42 -21.84 -4.15
C GLY A 112 -5.91 -21.64 -2.72
N ILE A 113 -6.74 -20.60 -2.49
CA ILE A 113 -7.39 -20.31 -1.21
C ILE A 113 -8.91 -20.39 -1.40
N PRO A 114 -9.67 -20.94 -0.43
CA PRO A 114 -11.12 -20.99 -0.43
C PRO A 114 -11.77 -19.66 -0.79
N LEU A 115 -12.85 -19.75 -1.57
CA LEU A 115 -13.62 -18.59 -2.00
C LEU A 115 -14.15 -17.76 -0.81
N SER A 116 -14.48 -18.39 0.31
CA SER A 116 -14.91 -17.70 1.54
C SER A 116 -13.83 -16.76 2.09
N LEU A 117 -12.56 -17.20 2.10
CA LEU A 117 -11.44 -16.41 2.56
C LEU A 117 -11.09 -15.28 1.56
N GLN A 118 -11.24 -15.53 0.26
CA GLN A 118 -11.11 -14.45 -0.74
C GLN A 118 -12.20 -13.38 -0.58
N LYS A 119 -13.46 -13.80 -0.36
CA LYS A 119 -14.56 -12.89 -0.03
C LYS A 119 -14.27 -12.08 1.24
N LEU A 120 -13.66 -12.71 2.25
CA LEU A 120 -13.23 -12.01 3.45
C LEU A 120 -12.15 -10.97 3.14
N ARG A 121 -11.11 -11.27 2.34
CA ARG A 121 -10.11 -10.26 1.91
C ARG A 121 -10.79 -9.06 1.27
N CYS A 122 -11.74 -9.28 0.37
CA CYS A 122 -12.53 -8.22 -0.25
C CYS A 122 -13.35 -7.44 0.77
N ARG A 123 -14.06 -8.11 1.69
CA ARG A 123 -14.84 -7.46 2.74
C ARG A 123 -13.95 -6.58 3.63
N VAL A 124 -12.80 -7.09 4.06
CA VAL A 124 -11.84 -6.31 4.85
C VAL A 124 -11.38 -5.09 4.06
N ASN A 125 -11.00 -5.28 2.78
CA ASN A 125 -10.48 -4.19 1.98
C ASN A 125 -11.54 -3.13 1.69
N PHE A 126 -12.78 -3.49 1.33
CA PHE A 126 -13.75 -2.53 0.81
C PHE A 126 -14.80 -2.10 1.84
N GLN A 127 -15.01 -2.88 2.90
CA GLN A 127 -16.01 -2.59 3.94
C GLN A 127 -15.37 -2.36 5.31
N GLY A 128 -14.37 -3.16 5.70
CA GLY A 128 -13.75 -3.06 7.03
C GLY A 128 -12.79 -1.87 7.18
N LEU A 129 -11.94 -1.65 6.19
CA LEU A 129 -10.96 -0.56 6.17
C LEU A 129 -11.58 0.75 5.70
N LYS A 130 -12.34 1.37 6.60
CA LYS A 130 -12.93 2.70 6.41
C LYS A 130 -12.02 3.77 7.00
N PHE A 131 -11.80 4.87 6.27
CA PHE A 131 -11.01 5.99 6.79
C PHE A 131 -11.70 6.64 7.99
N THR A 132 -10.93 7.39 8.80
CA THR A 132 -11.52 8.18 9.88
C THR A 132 -12.53 9.20 9.33
N PRO A 133 -13.57 9.58 10.12
CA PRO A 133 -14.56 10.56 9.69
C PRO A 133 -13.94 11.90 9.24
N GLN A 134 -12.82 12.29 9.84
CA GLN A 134 -12.07 13.50 9.49
C GLN A 134 -11.49 13.41 8.08
N ILE A 135 -10.83 12.29 7.73
CA ILE A 135 -10.28 12.04 6.39
C ILE A 135 -11.41 11.94 5.37
N GLU A 136 -12.50 11.22 5.68
CA GLU A 136 -13.65 11.13 4.75
C GLU A 136 -14.30 12.50 4.50
N THR A 137 -14.50 13.29 5.55
CA THR A 137 -15.10 14.63 5.43
C THR A 137 -14.21 15.55 4.60
N LEU A 138 -12.90 15.54 4.83
CA LEU A 138 -11.94 16.30 4.04
C LEU A 138 -11.95 15.82 2.58
N GLY A 139 -11.90 14.51 2.33
CA GLY A 139 -11.95 13.92 1.00
C GLY A 139 -13.21 14.31 0.24
N HIS A 140 -14.38 14.22 0.86
CA HIS A 140 -15.65 14.66 0.25
C HIS A 140 -15.63 16.15 -0.07
N LYS A 141 -15.10 16.99 0.82
CA LYS A 141 -14.98 18.44 0.57
C LYS A 141 -14.06 18.72 -0.61
N LEU A 142 -12.91 18.04 -0.71
CA LEU A 142 -11.99 18.20 -1.83
C LEU A 142 -12.63 17.78 -3.16
N VAL A 143 -13.30 16.62 -3.18
CA VAL A 143 -14.03 16.15 -4.37
C VAL A 143 -15.11 17.13 -4.77
N HIS A 144 -15.87 17.67 -3.82
CA HIS A 144 -16.89 18.67 -4.08
C HIS A 144 -16.30 19.92 -4.76
N ILE A 145 -15.25 20.50 -4.18
CA ILE A 145 -14.56 21.68 -4.74
C ILE A 145 -14.02 21.40 -6.15
N LEU A 146 -13.45 20.22 -6.37
CA LEU A 146 -12.93 19.84 -7.69
C LEU A 146 -14.08 19.76 -8.71
N GLN A 147 -15.23 19.22 -8.32
CA GLN A 147 -16.40 19.01 -9.19
C GLN A 147 -17.22 20.28 -9.44
N GLU A 148 -17.09 21.34 -8.64
CA GLU A 148 -17.78 22.63 -8.87
C GLU A 148 -17.48 23.23 -10.25
N LYS A 149 -16.31 22.91 -10.82
CA LYS A 149 -15.87 23.41 -12.14
C LYS A 149 -16.22 22.46 -13.30
N GLY A 150 -16.88 21.34 -13.02
CA GLY A 150 -17.27 20.32 -13.99
C GLY A 150 -16.59 18.96 -13.76
N PRO A 151 -16.66 18.05 -14.75
CA PRO A 151 -16.02 16.74 -14.66
C PRO A 151 -14.50 16.83 -14.48
N VAL A 152 -13.95 15.93 -13.66
CA VAL A 152 -12.52 15.89 -13.32
C VAL A 152 -11.96 14.51 -13.58
N VAL A 153 -10.76 14.46 -14.15
CA VAL A 153 -9.95 13.23 -14.25
C VAL A 153 -8.99 13.18 -13.06
N ALA A 154 -9.11 12.16 -12.22
CA ALA A 154 -8.14 11.89 -11.18
C ALA A 154 -7.01 11.02 -11.74
N LEU A 155 -5.78 11.57 -11.73
CA LEU A 155 -4.59 10.92 -12.25
C LEU A 155 -3.63 10.60 -11.10
N HIS A 156 -3.46 9.30 -10.81
CA HIS A 156 -2.46 8.86 -9.86
C HIS A 156 -1.13 8.63 -10.58
N LEU A 157 -0.16 9.53 -10.39
CA LEU A 157 1.18 9.44 -10.99
C LEU A 157 2.17 8.89 -9.98
N ARG A 158 2.49 7.60 -10.09
CA ARG A 158 3.43 6.92 -9.21
C ARG A 158 4.87 6.96 -9.76
N TYR A 159 5.36 8.18 -10.03
CA TYR A 159 6.67 8.47 -10.60
C TYR A 159 7.62 9.15 -9.59
N GLU A 160 7.54 8.73 -8.33
CA GLU A 160 8.39 9.22 -7.25
C GLU A 160 9.74 8.48 -7.21
N MET A 161 10.74 9.09 -6.57
CA MET A 161 12.10 8.57 -6.51
C MET A 161 12.19 7.15 -5.90
N ASP A 162 11.42 6.88 -4.83
CA ASP A 162 11.39 5.56 -4.19
C ASP A 162 10.86 4.49 -5.14
N MET A 163 9.84 4.82 -5.92
CA MET A 163 9.21 3.91 -6.87
C MET A 163 10.12 3.59 -8.04
N LEU A 164 10.81 4.59 -8.60
CA LEU A 164 11.78 4.37 -9.67
C LEU A 164 12.99 3.57 -9.18
N ALA A 165 13.51 3.90 -7.99
CA ALA A 165 14.61 3.16 -7.38
C ALA A 165 14.21 1.71 -7.06
N PHE A 166 13.03 1.48 -6.47
CA PHE A 166 12.54 0.15 -6.14
C PHE A 166 12.28 -0.71 -7.37
N SER A 167 11.62 -0.15 -8.39
CA SER A 167 11.28 -0.87 -9.62
C SER A 167 12.49 -1.06 -10.56
N GLY A 168 13.54 -0.25 -10.39
CA GLY A 168 14.70 -0.24 -11.28
C GLY A 168 14.38 0.32 -12.68
N CYS A 169 13.26 1.03 -12.82
CA CYS A 169 12.80 1.58 -14.08
C CYS A 169 13.44 2.95 -14.32
N THR A 170 14.33 3.02 -15.30
CA THR A 170 15.12 4.22 -15.62
C THR A 170 14.82 4.77 -17.01
N HIS A 171 13.72 4.34 -17.63
CA HIS A 171 13.28 4.87 -18.92
C HIS A 171 13.06 6.40 -18.83
N GLY A 172 13.64 7.13 -19.77
CA GLY A 172 13.61 8.58 -19.79
C GLY A 172 14.57 9.26 -18.79
N CYS A 173 15.25 8.53 -17.91
CA CYS A 173 16.26 9.07 -16.99
C CYS A 173 17.60 9.33 -17.70
N THR A 174 18.38 10.29 -17.20
CA THR A 174 19.79 10.42 -17.60
C THR A 174 20.64 9.31 -16.97
N VAL A 175 21.90 9.18 -17.40
CA VAL A 175 22.84 8.21 -16.81
C VAL A 175 23.06 8.52 -15.33
N GLU A 176 23.16 9.80 -14.97
CA GLU A 176 23.36 10.25 -13.59
C GLU A 176 22.13 9.96 -12.72
N GLU A 177 20.93 10.24 -13.24
CA GLU A 177 19.66 9.92 -12.58
C GLU A 177 19.52 8.40 -12.35
N ALA A 178 19.85 7.59 -13.36
CA ALA A 178 19.81 6.13 -13.25
C ALA A 178 20.78 5.59 -12.18
N GLU A 179 22.00 6.13 -12.12
CA GLU A 179 22.99 5.74 -11.11
C GLU A 179 22.59 6.21 -9.69
N GLU A 180 21.97 7.38 -9.56
CA GLU A 180 21.40 7.84 -8.29
C GLU A 180 20.33 6.87 -7.77
N LEU A 181 19.35 6.54 -8.61
CA LEU A 181 18.28 5.59 -8.28
C LEU A 181 18.84 4.21 -7.94
N LYS A 182 19.89 3.77 -8.65
CA LYS A 182 20.60 2.52 -8.33
C LYS A 182 21.25 2.59 -6.94
N ARG A 183 21.98 3.65 -6.61
CA ARG A 183 22.58 3.83 -5.27
C ARG A 183 21.52 3.82 -4.17
N LEU A 184 20.41 4.51 -4.38
CA LEU A 184 19.30 4.54 -3.44
C LEU A 184 18.72 3.14 -3.21
N ARG A 185 18.52 2.37 -4.29
CA ARG A 185 18.05 0.98 -4.19
C ARG A 185 18.98 0.10 -3.36
N TYR A 186 20.29 0.27 -3.52
CA TYR A 186 21.28 -0.46 -2.75
C TYR A 186 21.34 -0.05 -1.27
N ALA A 187 21.05 1.22 -0.96
CA ALA A 187 21.05 1.74 0.40
C ALA A 187 19.97 1.12 1.31
N PHE A 188 18.89 0.56 0.76
CA PHE A 188 17.79 -0.05 1.53
C PHE A 188 17.89 -1.59 1.59
N PRO A 189 18.36 -2.21 2.69
CA PRO A 189 18.68 -3.65 2.72
C PRO A 189 17.49 -4.58 2.50
N TRP A 190 16.27 -4.13 2.81
CA TRP A 190 15.05 -4.95 2.70
C TRP A 190 14.48 -5.04 1.29
N TRP A 191 14.93 -4.20 0.34
CA TRP A 191 14.60 -4.38 -1.07
C TRP A 191 15.44 -5.52 -1.64
N ARG A 192 14.83 -6.70 -1.80
CA ARG A 192 15.54 -7.94 -2.11
C ARG A 192 16.21 -7.92 -3.49
N GLU A 193 15.56 -7.34 -4.47
CA GLU A 193 16.04 -7.32 -5.85
C GLU A 193 16.90 -6.08 -6.10
N LYS A 194 18.18 -6.30 -6.41
CA LYS A 194 19.20 -5.24 -6.52
C LYS A 194 19.74 -5.05 -7.93
N GLU A 195 19.78 -6.12 -8.71
CA GLU A 195 20.16 -6.08 -10.11
C GLU A 195 18.89 -6.27 -10.93
N ILE A 196 18.53 -5.22 -11.68
CA ILE A 196 17.29 -5.19 -12.47
C ILE A 196 17.64 -4.60 -13.83
N VAL A 197 17.23 -5.30 -14.88
CA VAL A 197 17.32 -4.80 -16.25
C VAL A 197 16.06 -3.97 -16.53
N SER A 198 16.21 -2.65 -16.56
CA SER A 198 15.08 -1.71 -16.70
C SER A 198 14.21 -2.01 -17.93
N GLU A 199 14.83 -2.37 -19.05
CA GLU A 199 14.13 -2.60 -20.32
C GLU A 199 13.22 -3.84 -20.24
N GLU A 200 13.73 -4.94 -19.68
CA GLU A 200 12.94 -6.17 -19.49
C GLU A 200 11.77 -5.94 -18.53
N ARG A 201 11.99 -5.21 -17.43
CA ARG A 201 10.92 -4.85 -16.49
C ARG A 201 9.83 -4.02 -17.16
N ARG A 202 10.23 -3.10 -18.04
CA ARG A 202 9.31 -2.25 -18.79
C ARG A 202 8.46 -3.07 -19.75
N GLN A 203 9.06 -3.98 -20.49
CA GLN A 203 8.36 -4.89 -21.42
C GLN A 203 7.35 -5.80 -20.70
N GLN A 204 7.61 -6.14 -19.44
CA GLN A 204 6.67 -6.89 -18.59
C GLN A 204 5.52 -6.04 -18.04
N GLY A 205 5.49 -4.73 -18.30
CA GLY A 205 4.47 -3.82 -17.76
C GLY A 205 4.63 -3.52 -16.26
N LEU A 206 5.84 -3.70 -15.71
CA LEU A 206 6.12 -3.52 -14.28
C LEU A 206 6.75 -2.16 -13.94
N CYS A 207 6.84 -1.27 -14.92
CA CYS A 207 7.30 0.10 -14.74
C CYS A 207 6.14 1.09 -14.71
N PRO A 208 6.23 2.17 -13.91
CA PRO A 208 5.29 3.28 -14.03
C PRO A 208 5.44 3.96 -15.39
N LEU A 209 4.35 4.55 -15.87
CA LEU A 209 4.38 5.46 -17.01
C LEU A 209 5.15 6.72 -16.61
N THR A 210 5.96 7.26 -17.53
CA THR A 210 6.51 8.60 -17.33
C THR A 210 5.38 9.64 -17.44
N PRO A 211 5.54 10.85 -16.87
CA PRO A 211 4.55 11.92 -17.06
C PRO A 211 4.27 12.25 -18.53
N GLU A 212 5.28 12.13 -19.40
CA GLU A 212 5.13 12.31 -20.85
C GLU A 212 4.27 11.22 -21.48
N GLU A 213 4.47 9.95 -21.09
CA GLU A 213 3.64 8.85 -21.58
C GLU A 213 2.22 8.92 -21.06
N ALA A 214 2.04 9.28 -19.79
CA ALA A 214 0.72 9.54 -19.22
C ALA A 214 0.00 10.65 -20.00
N THR A 215 0.73 11.69 -20.43
CA THR A 215 0.19 12.76 -21.29
C THR A 215 -0.32 12.20 -22.62
N LEU A 216 0.49 11.40 -23.30
CA LEU A 216 0.12 10.79 -24.58
C LEU A 216 -1.10 9.86 -24.45
N VAL A 217 -1.14 9.04 -23.39
CA VAL A 217 -2.28 8.17 -23.11
C VAL A 217 -3.56 8.97 -22.90
N LEU A 218 -3.50 10.05 -22.12
CA LEU A 218 -4.67 10.90 -21.89
C LEU A 218 -5.18 11.56 -23.18
N GLN A 219 -4.27 12.06 -24.03
CA GLN A 219 -4.64 12.61 -25.33
C GLN A 219 -5.26 11.55 -26.25
N ALA A 220 -4.70 10.34 -26.27
CA ALA A 220 -5.22 9.22 -27.07
C ALA A 220 -6.61 8.76 -26.60
N LEU A 221 -6.91 8.89 -25.31
CA LEU A 221 -8.25 8.65 -24.75
C LEU A 221 -9.27 9.75 -25.09
N GLY A 222 -8.85 10.82 -25.77
CA GLY A 222 -9.73 11.90 -26.22
C GLY A 222 -9.86 13.05 -25.23
N PHE A 223 -9.06 13.10 -24.16
CA PHE A 223 -9.04 14.26 -23.26
C PHE A 223 -8.39 15.46 -23.94
N THR A 224 -9.05 16.61 -23.82
CA THR A 224 -8.61 17.87 -24.43
C THR A 224 -8.01 18.83 -23.40
N LYS A 225 -7.49 19.97 -23.85
CA LYS A 225 -6.88 21.02 -23.00
C LYS A 225 -7.87 21.60 -21.96
N GLU A 226 -9.17 21.45 -22.22
CA GLU A 226 -10.25 21.90 -21.35
C GLU A 226 -10.54 20.92 -20.20
N THR A 227 -9.98 19.70 -20.25
CA THR A 227 -10.12 18.69 -19.20
C THR A 227 -9.45 19.17 -17.92
N GLN A 228 -10.20 19.18 -16.81
CA GLN A 228 -9.62 19.39 -15.49
C GLN A 228 -9.00 18.08 -15.00
N ILE A 229 -7.73 18.13 -14.61
CA ILE A 229 -7.00 16.96 -14.11
C ILE A 229 -6.57 17.23 -12.68
N TYR A 230 -6.93 16.34 -11.77
CA TYR A 230 -6.38 16.32 -10.41
C TYR A 230 -5.25 15.30 -10.35
N ILE A 231 -4.03 15.75 -10.03
CA ILE A 231 -2.88 14.86 -9.86
C ILE A 231 -2.79 14.44 -8.39
N ALA A 232 -2.90 13.14 -8.14
CA ALA A 232 -2.58 12.53 -6.87
C ALA A 232 -1.20 11.87 -6.98
N SER A 233 -0.17 12.46 -6.37
CA SER A 233 1.18 11.89 -6.36
C SER A 233 1.97 12.43 -5.18
N GLY A 234 3.04 11.73 -4.80
CA GLY A 234 4.12 12.36 -4.06
C GLY A 234 4.93 13.31 -4.94
N GLU A 235 6.14 13.64 -4.49
CA GLU A 235 7.09 14.41 -5.29
C GLU A 235 7.53 13.60 -6.53
N ILE A 236 7.16 14.10 -7.71
CA ILE A 236 7.55 13.51 -8.99
C ILE A 236 9.05 13.68 -9.18
N TYR A 237 9.74 12.58 -9.48
CA TYR A 237 11.19 12.61 -9.71
C TYR A 237 11.51 13.47 -10.93
N GLY A 238 12.41 14.45 -10.77
CA GLY A 238 12.69 15.48 -11.79
C GLY A 238 11.67 16.64 -11.83
N SER A 239 10.71 16.66 -10.91
CA SER A 239 9.83 17.79 -10.57
C SER A 239 9.16 18.44 -11.80
N GLU A 240 9.12 19.77 -11.86
CA GLU A 240 8.46 20.52 -12.94
C GLU A 240 9.04 20.22 -14.33
N ARG A 241 10.30 19.82 -14.45
CA ARG A 241 10.90 19.44 -15.74
C ARG A 241 10.14 18.27 -16.37
N ARG A 242 9.77 17.26 -15.56
CA ARG A 242 9.00 16.10 -16.02
C ARG A 242 7.52 16.40 -16.18
N LEU A 243 6.96 17.27 -15.34
CA LEU A 243 5.54 17.63 -15.42
C LEU A 243 5.22 18.65 -16.52
N ALA A 244 6.22 19.35 -17.06
CA ALA A 244 6.01 20.40 -18.06
C ALA A 244 5.20 19.94 -19.29
N PRO A 245 5.47 18.76 -19.92
CA PRO A 245 4.67 18.28 -21.05
C PRO A 245 3.20 18.05 -20.68
N LEU A 246 2.94 17.50 -19.48
CA LEU A 246 1.59 17.25 -18.98
C LEU A 246 0.85 18.57 -18.73
N ARG A 247 1.50 19.56 -18.10
CA ARG A 247 0.93 20.91 -17.88
C ARG A 247 0.69 21.68 -19.17
N ALA A 248 1.56 21.51 -20.17
CA ALA A 248 1.38 22.12 -21.49
C ALA A 248 0.19 21.52 -22.25
N ALA A 249 -0.01 20.19 -22.14
CA ALA A 249 -1.14 19.50 -22.73
C ALA A 249 -2.46 19.74 -21.98
N PHE A 250 -2.41 19.90 -20.66
CA PHE A 250 -3.59 20.07 -19.80
C PHE A 250 -3.38 21.25 -18.84
N PRO A 251 -3.71 22.49 -19.25
CA PRO A 251 -3.49 23.68 -18.43
C PRO A 251 -4.35 23.74 -17.16
N ARG A 252 -5.42 22.94 -17.07
CA ARG A 252 -6.33 22.88 -15.90
C ARG A 252 -5.95 21.78 -14.90
N ILE A 253 -4.65 21.59 -14.70
CA ILE A 253 -4.14 20.68 -13.67
C ILE A 253 -4.23 21.32 -12.28
N VAL A 254 -4.69 20.53 -11.33
CA VAL A 254 -4.71 20.87 -9.91
C VAL A 254 -3.92 19.80 -9.14
N SER A 255 -3.03 20.25 -8.26
CA SER A 255 -2.33 19.44 -7.26
C SER A 255 -2.56 20.08 -5.89
N LEU A 256 -2.68 19.26 -4.85
CA LEU A 256 -2.87 19.71 -3.47
C LEU A 256 -1.57 19.52 -2.67
#